data_AF-A0A937Z6P5-F1
#
_entry.id   AF-A0A937Z6P5-F1
#
_cell.length_a   1.000
_cell.length_b   1.000
_cell.length_c   1.000
_cell.angle_alpha   90.00
_cell.angle_beta   90.00
_cell.angle_gamma   90.00
#
_symmetry.space_group_name_H-M   'P 1'
#
loop_
_entity.id
_entity.type
_entity.pdbx_description
1 polymer ?
#
loop_
_entity_poly.entity_id
_entity_poly.type
_entity_poly.pdbx_seq_one_letter_code
_entity_poly.pdbx_strand_id
1 'polypeptide(L)'
;MRHPLALLLALALSSPVCLAASKDQSRILPGEAATSSETPLDLPGADATPGADQTDLTEPDPDADSDDGLDSGDVSLGEIPEIRSVELTVDTAKRSLDAYALIKSKYAESGLDEADNLQDFVDNDPRGQEFATDIKAAGFTSADEWDVTIRSVSFAYDGVVDDASAEIEQQIKEIDADTQLAKDLKDRMISSLKAMVPSANNRTVISELMKDTSYLEKLKLLGNSGEVNE
;
A
#
# COMPACT_ATOMS: atom_id res chain seq x y z
N MET A 1 -15.83 -65.90 -25.02
CA MET A 1 -14.79 -66.86 -24.57
C MET A 1 -13.96 -66.19 -23.48
N ARG A 2 -14.00 -66.77 -22.28
CA ARG A 2 -12.97 -66.87 -21.23
C ARG A 2 -12.16 -65.62 -20.79
N HIS A 3 -12.49 -65.14 -19.58
CA HIS A 3 -11.59 -64.59 -18.52
C HIS A 3 -10.48 -65.62 -18.11
N PRO A 4 -9.71 -65.49 -16.98
CA PRO A 4 -9.31 -64.38 -16.08
C PRO A 4 -7.79 -64.42 -15.65
N LEU A 5 -7.35 -63.50 -14.77
CA LEU A 5 -6.55 -63.67 -13.52
C LEU A 5 -5.67 -62.40 -13.31
N ALA A 6 -5.83 -61.58 -12.27
CA ALA A 6 -5.73 -61.77 -10.82
C ALA A 6 -4.31 -61.60 -10.24
N LEU A 7 -4.31 -61.08 -9.01
CA LEU A 7 -3.28 -61.16 -7.95
C LEU A 7 -2.21 -60.05 -7.96
N LEU A 8 -1.75 -59.44 -6.85
CA LEU A 8 -2.16 -59.21 -5.46
C LEU A 8 -0.96 -58.47 -4.81
N LEU A 9 -1.23 -57.64 -3.79
CA LEU A 9 -0.39 -57.44 -2.58
C LEU A 9 0.96 -56.68 -2.65
N ALA A 10 1.08 -55.61 -1.86
CA ALA A 10 1.96 -55.57 -0.67
C ALA A 10 1.80 -54.26 0.14
N LEU A 11 1.49 -54.41 1.43
CA LEU A 11 1.67 -53.43 2.51
C LEU A 11 3.13 -53.39 2.96
N ALA A 12 3.63 -52.21 3.37
CA ALA A 12 4.54 -51.98 4.51
C ALA A 12 4.64 -50.46 4.75
N LEU A 13 4.11 -49.86 5.83
CA LEU A 13 4.63 -49.75 7.21
C LEU A 13 5.99 -49.04 7.38
N SER A 14 5.94 -48.04 8.28
CA SER A 14 7.02 -47.53 9.15
C SER A 14 7.92 -46.43 8.60
N SER A 15 7.88 -45.24 9.23
CA SER A 15 8.80 -44.82 10.33
C SER A 15 8.46 -43.36 10.76
N PRO A 16 9.20 -42.70 11.68
CA PRO A 16 8.93 -42.69 13.11
C PRO A 16 8.66 -41.28 13.69
N VAL A 17 8.19 -41.30 14.95
CA VAL A 17 8.09 -40.18 15.89
C VAL A 17 9.42 -39.45 16.06
N CYS A 18 9.37 -38.11 16.00
CA CYS A 18 10.29 -37.25 16.75
C CYS A 18 9.49 -36.22 17.56
N LEU A 19 9.40 -36.51 18.87
CA LEU A 19 9.08 -35.56 19.93
C LEU A 19 10.16 -34.46 19.93
N ALA A 20 9.78 -33.20 19.73
CA ALA A 20 10.59 -32.05 20.11
C ALA A 20 9.96 -31.42 21.35
N ALA A 21 10.82 -31.17 22.34
CA ALA A 21 10.49 -30.82 23.71
C ALA A 21 9.83 -29.43 23.83
N SER A 22 8.66 -29.37 24.48
CA SER A 22 8.11 -28.14 25.04
C SER A 22 8.97 -27.67 26.20
N LYS A 23 9.59 -26.49 26.06
CA LYS A 23 10.31 -25.81 27.12
C LYS A 23 9.30 -25.09 28.01
N ASP A 24 9.01 -25.69 29.15
CA ASP A 24 8.33 -25.09 30.29
C ASP A 24 9.10 -23.82 30.71
N GLN A 25 8.49 -22.64 30.52
CA GLN A 25 8.96 -21.37 31.09
C GLN A 25 8.00 -20.94 32.20
N SER A 26 7.88 -21.78 33.23
CA SER A 26 7.37 -21.34 34.53
C SER A 26 8.56 -20.99 35.43
N ARG A 27 9.05 -19.74 35.34
CA ARG A 27 9.88 -19.19 36.42
C ARG A 27 9.65 -17.70 36.62
N ILE A 28 8.61 -17.42 37.40
CA ILE A 28 8.44 -16.17 38.14
C ILE A 28 9.56 -16.11 39.18
N LEU A 29 10.34 -15.02 39.18
CA LEU A 29 11.15 -14.62 40.32
C LEU A 29 10.48 -13.41 40.99
N PRO A 30 10.15 -13.50 42.29
CA PRO A 30 9.63 -12.39 43.07
C PRO A 30 10.77 -11.55 43.67
N GLY A 31 10.64 -10.23 43.53
CA GLY A 31 10.52 -9.28 44.65
C GLY A 31 11.76 -8.85 45.45
N GLU A 32 11.71 -7.54 45.77
CA GLU A 32 12.31 -6.80 46.92
C GLU A 32 13.77 -6.30 46.81
N ALA A 33 14.12 -5.06 47.20
CA ALA A 33 13.44 -3.97 47.93
C ALA A 33 14.18 -2.64 47.59
N ALA A 34 13.50 -1.54 47.25
CA ALA A 34 12.91 -0.50 48.12
C ALA A 34 13.81 0.74 48.32
N THR A 35 13.30 1.92 47.96
CA THR A 35 13.40 3.14 48.78
C THR A 35 12.25 4.08 48.41
N SER A 36 11.43 4.40 49.42
CA SER A 36 10.37 5.41 49.46
C SER A 36 10.90 6.83 49.26
N SER A 37 10.07 7.74 48.75
CA SER A 37 9.56 8.90 49.52
C SER A 37 8.71 9.84 48.66
N GLU A 38 7.82 10.53 49.37
CA GLU A 38 6.61 11.22 48.94
C GLU A 38 6.84 12.60 48.26
N THR A 39 5.85 12.99 47.43
CA THR A 39 5.30 14.32 47.03
C THR A 39 5.81 15.57 47.80
N PRO A 40 5.83 16.83 47.27
CA PRO A 40 4.82 17.44 46.37
C PRO A 40 5.28 18.56 45.38
N LEU A 41 4.29 19.09 44.64
CA LEU A 41 4.25 20.34 43.88
C LEU A 41 4.83 21.55 44.64
N ASP A 42 5.64 22.38 43.98
CA ASP A 42 5.64 23.84 44.22
C ASP A 42 6.17 24.64 43.02
N LEU A 43 5.45 25.72 42.73
CA LEU A 43 5.77 26.81 41.79
C LEU A 43 6.73 27.79 42.49
N PRO A 44 7.33 28.71 41.73
CA PRO A 44 7.37 30.09 42.21
C PRO A 44 6.66 31.05 41.24
N GLY A 45 5.57 31.65 41.73
CA GLY A 45 5.19 33.03 41.36
C GLY A 45 6.20 34.02 41.95
N ALA A 46 6.14 35.33 41.82
CA ALA A 46 5.22 36.33 41.26
C ALA A 46 6.16 37.54 40.91
N ASP A 47 5.81 38.59 40.17
CA ASP A 47 4.82 39.61 40.56
C ASP A 47 4.60 40.66 39.44
N ALA A 48 3.47 41.35 39.58
CA ALA A 48 2.69 42.34 38.81
C ALA A 48 3.40 43.42 37.92
N THR A 49 2.95 43.71 36.67
CA THR A 49 1.80 44.55 36.16
C THR A 49 2.10 46.08 36.12
N PRO A 50 1.47 46.97 35.30
CA PRO A 50 0.85 46.93 33.96
C PRO A 50 1.44 47.98 32.96
N GLY A 51 1.17 47.84 31.67
CA GLY A 51 1.35 48.93 30.69
C GLY A 51 0.49 48.70 29.46
N ALA A 52 -0.55 49.52 29.31
CA ALA A 52 -1.41 49.56 28.15
C ALA A 52 -0.63 50.01 26.92
N ASP A 53 -0.85 49.38 25.77
CA ASP A 53 -1.18 50.12 24.54
C ASP A 53 -1.80 49.17 23.51
N GLN A 54 -3.00 49.55 23.10
CA GLN A 54 -3.72 48.97 21.97
C GLN A 54 -3.10 49.59 20.71
N THR A 55 -2.38 48.81 19.89
CA THR A 55 -2.06 49.24 18.54
C THR A 55 -3.23 48.90 17.62
N ASP A 56 -3.98 49.95 17.30
CA ASP A 56 -4.94 50.05 16.21
C ASP A 56 -4.24 49.71 14.87
N LEU A 57 -4.79 48.75 14.12
CA LEU A 57 -4.24 48.21 12.87
C LEU A 57 -4.98 48.74 11.62
N THR A 58 -5.56 49.95 11.68
CA THR A 58 -6.41 50.47 10.60
C THR A 58 -5.78 51.52 9.68
N GLU A 59 -4.47 51.76 9.73
CA GLU A 59 -3.79 52.63 8.75
C GLU A 59 -2.76 51.86 7.91
N PRO A 60 -2.81 51.95 6.56
CA PRO A 60 -1.77 51.40 5.70
C PRO A 60 -0.54 52.32 5.71
N ASP A 61 0.64 51.71 5.82
CA ASP A 61 1.94 52.37 5.79
C ASP A 61 2.19 53.04 4.42
N PRO A 62 2.52 54.36 4.37
CA PRO A 62 2.79 55.07 3.13
C PRO A 62 4.17 54.76 2.50
N ASP A 63 5.03 53.95 3.12
CA ASP A 63 6.31 53.53 2.55
C ASP A 63 6.21 52.18 1.79
N ALA A 64 5.14 52.02 1.01
CA ALA A 64 5.02 50.98 0.01
C ALA A 64 6.03 51.21 -1.13
N ASP A 65 7.28 50.82 -0.90
CA ASP A 65 8.22 50.56 -1.99
C ASP A 65 7.61 49.47 -2.88
N SER A 66 7.33 49.86 -4.11
CA SER A 66 6.88 48.99 -5.18
C SER A 66 8.03 48.08 -5.58
N ASP A 67 8.18 46.95 -4.91
CA ASP A 67 8.99 45.85 -5.42
C ASP A 67 8.09 44.95 -6.27
N ASP A 68 8.15 45.18 -7.58
CA ASP A 68 7.72 44.28 -8.66
C ASP A 68 8.60 43.01 -8.63
N GLY A 69 8.52 42.30 -7.52
CA GLY A 69 9.11 41.01 -7.27
C GLY A 69 8.01 40.09 -6.82
N LEU A 70 7.10 39.71 -7.75
CA LEU A 70 6.63 38.34 -7.73
C LEU A 70 7.89 37.49 -7.96
N ASP A 71 8.67 37.32 -6.90
CA ASP A 71 9.45 36.13 -6.69
C ASP A 71 8.46 35.02 -6.98
N SER A 72 8.62 34.47 -8.17
CA SER A 72 8.25 33.11 -8.50
C SER A 72 8.99 32.22 -7.52
N GLY A 73 8.60 32.33 -6.23
CA GLY A 73 8.70 31.30 -5.23
C GLY A 73 7.94 30.17 -5.86
N ASP A 74 8.68 29.39 -6.63
CA ASP A 74 8.85 27.98 -6.45
C ASP A 74 7.92 27.46 -5.35
N VAL A 75 6.62 27.48 -5.65
CA VAL A 75 5.68 26.53 -5.12
C VAL A 75 6.11 25.22 -5.76
N SER A 76 7.21 24.68 -5.25
CA SER A 76 7.56 23.28 -5.31
C SER A 76 6.49 22.57 -4.47
N LEU A 77 5.26 22.57 -5.01
CA LEU A 77 4.25 21.55 -4.76
C LEU A 77 5.03 20.25 -4.97
N GLY A 78 5.49 19.66 -3.86
CA GLY A 78 6.49 18.61 -3.84
C GLY A 78 6.24 17.63 -4.97
N GLU A 79 7.31 17.30 -5.69
CA GLU A 79 7.33 16.36 -6.83
C GLU A 79 6.16 15.38 -6.74
N ILE A 80 5.12 15.61 -7.55
CA ILE A 80 3.93 14.75 -7.54
C ILE A 80 4.44 13.37 -7.94
N PRO A 81 4.35 12.36 -7.05
CA PRO A 81 4.91 11.05 -7.34
C PRO A 81 4.30 10.52 -8.63
N GLU A 82 5.14 10.03 -9.53
CA GLU A 82 4.65 9.41 -10.76
C GLU A 82 3.90 8.12 -10.40
N ILE A 83 2.59 8.13 -10.60
CA ILE A 83 1.76 6.93 -10.42
C ILE A 83 2.09 5.97 -11.56
N ARG A 84 2.93 4.98 -11.26
CA ARG A 84 3.28 3.93 -12.22
C ARG A 84 2.14 2.93 -12.32
N SER A 85 1.61 2.78 -13.52
CA SER A 85 0.70 1.69 -13.88
C SER A 85 1.15 1.06 -15.19
N VAL A 86 0.80 -0.21 -15.38
CA VAL A 86 0.99 -0.91 -16.64
C VAL A 86 -0.36 -1.19 -17.29
N GLU A 87 -0.35 -1.22 -18.62
CA GLU A 87 -1.52 -1.64 -19.36
C GLU A 87 -1.71 -3.15 -19.22
N LEU A 88 -2.89 -3.54 -18.75
CA LEU A 88 -3.21 -4.91 -18.44
C LEU A 88 -3.71 -5.64 -19.68
N THR A 89 -3.36 -6.92 -19.75
CA THR A 89 -4.09 -7.91 -20.55
C THR A 89 -4.78 -8.88 -19.60
N VAL A 90 -5.84 -9.55 -20.06
CA VAL A 90 -6.54 -10.58 -19.27
C VAL A 90 -5.56 -11.62 -18.74
N ASP A 91 -4.67 -12.10 -19.61
CA ASP A 91 -3.66 -13.10 -19.28
C ASP A 91 -2.65 -12.61 -18.22
N THR A 92 -2.14 -11.38 -18.35
CA THR A 92 -1.20 -10.80 -17.37
C THR A 92 -1.88 -10.57 -16.02
N ALA A 93 -3.12 -10.08 -16.01
CA ALA A 93 -3.90 -9.89 -14.78
C ALA A 93 -4.25 -11.22 -14.10
N LYS A 94 -4.53 -12.28 -14.86
CA LYS A 94 -4.73 -13.63 -14.31
C LYS A 94 -3.46 -14.15 -13.63
N ARG A 95 -2.31 -14.06 -14.31
CA ARG A 95 -1.04 -14.50 -13.73
C ARG A 95 -0.64 -13.71 -12.50
N SER A 96 -0.85 -12.40 -12.47
CA SER A 96 -0.53 -11.58 -11.30
C SER A 96 -1.39 -11.96 -10.09
N LEU A 97 -2.69 -12.21 -10.29
CA LEU A 97 -3.62 -12.67 -9.25
C LEU A 97 -3.28 -14.08 -8.74
N ASP A 98 -2.89 -14.99 -9.65
CA ASP A 98 -2.46 -16.34 -9.29
C ASP A 98 -1.19 -16.30 -8.43
N ALA A 99 -0.21 -15.49 -8.84
CA ALA A 99 1.00 -15.24 -8.07
C ALA A 99 0.66 -14.62 -6.71
N TYR A 100 -0.20 -13.60 -6.66
CA TYR A 100 -0.60 -12.96 -5.41
C TYR A 100 -1.25 -13.95 -4.43
N ALA A 101 -2.17 -14.79 -4.90
CA ALA A 101 -2.80 -15.82 -4.07
C ALA A 101 -1.78 -16.85 -3.53
N LEU A 102 -0.85 -17.30 -4.38
CA LEU A 102 0.24 -18.18 -3.96
C LEU A 102 1.10 -17.49 -2.90
N ILE A 103 1.45 -16.23 -3.13
CA ILE A 103 2.40 -15.48 -2.30
C ILE A 103 1.81 -15.22 -0.92
N LYS A 104 0.57 -14.73 -0.85
CA LYS A 104 -0.17 -14.54 0.41
C LYS A 104 -0.26 -15.82 1.24
N SER A 105 -0.34 -16.99 0.61
CA SER A 105 -0.36 -18.26 1.34
C SER A 105 1.04 -18.77 1.71
N LYS A 106 2.01 -18.68 0.80
CA LYS A 106 3.33 -19.31 0.94
C LYS A 106 4.30 -18.48 1.77
N TYR A 107 4.15 -17.15 1.77
CA TYR A 107 5.07 -16.19 2.37
C TYR A 107 4.47 -15.40 3.55
N ALA A 108 3.28 -15.79 4.03
CA ALA A 108 2.58 -15.12 5.13
C ALA A 108 3.44 -14.87 6.39
N GLU A 109 4.37 -15.79 6.70
CA GLU A 109 5.22 -15.71 7.89
C GLU A 109 6.67 -15.30 7.56
N SER A 110 6.92 -14.78 6.35
CA SER A 110 8.29 -14.46 5.90
C SER A 110 8.70 -13.00 6.14
N GLY A 111 7.81 -12.14 6.64
CA GLY A 111 8.08 -10.70 6.72
C GLY A 111 8.03 -9.98 5.37
N LEU A 112 7.56 -10.64 4.30
CA LEU A 112 7.36 -10.02 2.98
C LEU A 112 6.48 -8.76 3.05
N ASP A 113 5.46 -8.76 3.92
CA ASP A 113 4.57 -7.61 4.14
C ASP A 113 5.24 -6.46 4.91
N GLU A 114 6.40 -6.71 5.54
CA GLU A 114 7.19 -5.70 6.26
C GLU A 114 8.29 -5.07 5.38
N ALA A 115 8.52 -5.62 4.19
CA ALA A 115 9.57 -5.13 3.29
C ALA A 115 9.14 -3.82 2.60
N ASP A 116 9.99 -2.80 2.67
CA ASP A 116 9.75 -1.50 2.01
C ASP A 116 9.63 -1.64 0.48
N ASN A 117 10.37 -2.59 -0.10
CA ASN A 117 10.24 -3.00 -1.48
C ASN A 117 10.56 -4.49 -1.61
N LEU A 118 10.04 -5.12 -2.66
CA LEU A 118 10.17 -6.58 -2.84
C LEU A 118 11.59 -7.00 -3.19
N GLN A 119 12.39 -6.12 -3.79
CA GLN A 119 13.77 -6.44 -4.13
C GLN A 119 14.64 -6.58 -2.88
N ASP A 120 14.41 -5.76 -1.85
CA ASP A 120 15.06 -5.91 -0.55
C ASP A 120 14.72 -7.24 0.12
N PHE A 121 13.48 -7.72 -0.01
CA PHE A 121 13.10 -9.05 0.44
C PHE A 121 13.86 -10.14 -0.31
N VAL A 122 13.97 -10.02 -1.65
CA VAL A 122 14.71 -10.98 -2.49
C VAL A 122 16.18 -11.09 -2.09
N ASP A 123 16.80 -9.96 -1.73
CA ASP A 123 18.23 -9.86 -1.48
C ASP A 123 18.61 -10.18 -0.02
N ASN A 124 17.73 -9.88 0.94
CA ASN A 124 18.08 -9.94 2.37
C ASN A 124 17.34 -11.04 3.15
N ASP A 125 16.21 -11.54 2.67
CA ASP A 125 15.47 -12.60 3.37
C ASP A 125 15.93 -14.01 2.94
N PRO A 126 16.04 -14.99 3.86
CA PRO A 126 16.38 -16.37 3.52
C PRO A 126 15.44 -17.03 2.49
N ARG A 127 14.19 -16.56 2.40
CA ARG A 127 13.16 -17.02 1.45
C ARG A 127 13.06 -16.14 0.21
N GLY A 128 13.82 -15.04 0.15
CA GLY A 128 13.82 -14.08 -0.96
C GLY A 128 14.09 -14.72 -2.33
N GLN A 129 15.04 -15.65 -2.41
CA GLN A 129 15.37 -16.35 -3.66
C GLN A 129 14.29 -17.36 -4.08
N GLU A 130 13.58 -17.96 -3.11
CA GLU A 130 12.43 -18.82 -3.39
C GLU A 130 11.29 -17.98 -3.99
N PHE A 131 11.04 -16.80 -3.39
CA PHE A 131 10.06 -15.85 -3.88
C PHE A 131 10.36 -15.39 -5.31
N ALA A 132 11.60 -14.97 -5.59
CA ALA A 132 12.00 -14.60 -6.94
C ALA A 132 11.82 -15.74 -7.97
N THR A 133 11.97 -16.99 -7.53
CA THR A 133 11.73 -18.17 -8.38
C THR A 133 10.24 -18.36 -8.68
N ASP A 134 9.37 -18.23 -7.67
CA ASP A 134 7.92 -18.33 -7.85
C ASP A 134 7.39 -17.21 -8.76
N ILE A 135 7.89 -15.99 -8.60
CA ILE A 135 7.55 -14.84 -9.47
C ILE A 135 7.92 -15.13 -10.93
N LYS A 136 9.11 -15.69 -11.17
CA LYS A 136 9.54 -16.11 -12.51
C LYS A 136 8.70 -17.26 -13.06
N ALA A 137 8.32 -18.22 -12.22
CA ALA A 137 7.43 -19.31 -12.60
C ALA A 137 6.02 -18.81 -12.98
N ALA A 138 5.57 -17.71 -12.38
CA ALA A 138 4.35 -16.99 -12.76
C ALA A 138 4.51 -16.14 -14.04
N GLY A 139 5.68 -16.15 -14.68
CA GLY A 139 5.92 -15.51 -15.97
C GLY A 139 6.33 -14.03 -15.88
N PHE A 140 6.72 -13.54 -14.71
CA PHE A 140 7.28 -12.20 -14.54
C PHE A 140 8.81 -12.23 -14.55
N THR A 141 9.46 -11.21 -15.10
CA THR A 141 10.92 -11.16 -15.20
C THR A 141 11.56 -10.87 -13.84
N SER A 142 10.86 -10.10 -12.98
CA SER A 142 11.33 -9.63 -11.69
C SER A 142 10.18 -9.44 -10.68
N ALA A 143 10.54 -9.33 -9.39
CA ALA A 143 9.61 -8.98 -8.32
C ALA A 143 8.98 -7.60 -8.56
N ASP A 144 9.76 -6.62 -9.00
CA ASP A 144 9.28 -5.26 -9.29
C ASP A 144 8.27 -5.22 -10.43
N GLU A 145 8.50 -6.01 -11.49
CA GLU A 145 7.54 -6.11 -12.61
C GLU A 145 6.21 -6.68 -12.13
N TRP A 146 6.25 -7.72 -11.31
CA TRP A 146 5.05 -8.28 -10.71
C TRP A 146 4.36 -7.28 -9.77
N ASP A 147 5.12 -6.56 -8.94
CA ASP A 147 4.60 -5.56 -8.01
C ASP A 147 3.83 -4.44 -8.72
N VAL A 148 4.42 -3.84 -9.75
CA VAL A 148 3.75 -2.80 -10.55
C VAL A 148 2.50 -3.37 -11.22
N THR A 149 2.56 -4.63 -11.69
CA THR A 149 1.43 -5.31 -12.31
C THR A 149 0.29 -5.53 -11.31
N ILE A 150 0.56 -6.12 -10.14
CA ILE A 150 -0.47 -6.41 -9.15
C ILE A 150 -1.06 -5.11 -8.58
N ARG A 151 -0.25 -4.06 -8.37
CA ARG A 151 -0.76 -2.73 -8.01
C ARG A 151 -1.68 -2.15 -9.10
N SER A 152 -1.35 -2.33 -10.37
CA SER A 152 -2.22 -1.91 -11.48
C SER A 152 -3.53 -2.69 -11.52
N VAL A 153 -3.51 -3.99 -11.21
CA VAL A 153 -4.72 -4.82 -11.05
C VAL A 153 -5.57 -4.31 -9.88
N SER A 154 -4.98 -4.10 -8.70
CA SER A 154 -5.68 -3.60 -7.51
C SER A 154 -6.32 -2.24 -7.78
N PHE A 155 -5.54 -1.30 -8.32
CA PHE A 155 -6.04 0.04 -8.63
C PHE A 155 -7.20 0.02 -9.65
N ALA A 156 -7.09 -0.81 -10.69
CA ALA A 156 -8.17 -0.97 -11.65
C ALA A 156 -9.40 -1.70 -11.07
N TYR A 157 -9.21 -2.62 -10.13
CA TYR A 157 -10.29 -3.26 -9.41
C TYR A 157 -11.04 -2.28 -8.51
N ASP A 158 -10.31 -1.46 -7.75
CA ASP A 158 -10.90 -0.42 -6.91
C ASP A 158 -11.69 0.56 -7.78
N GLY A 159 -11.17 1.04 -8.91
CA GLY A 159 -11.92 1.92 -9.82
C GLY A 159 -13.06 1.24 -10.61
N VAL A 160 -13.28 -0.06 -10.45
CA VAL A 160 -14.48 -0.76 -10.95
C VAL A 160 -15.49 -0.98 -9.83
N VAL A 161 -15.03 -1.27 -8.60
CA VAL A 161 -15.89 -1.50 -7.43
C VAL A 161 -16.38 -0.19 -6.82
N ASP A 162 -15.50 0.80 -6.69
CA ASP A 162 -15.74 2.13 -6.17
C ASP A 162 -15.28 3.18 -7.20
N ASP A 163 -16.16 3.45 -8.16
CA ASP A 163 -15.84 4.30 -9.31
C ASP A 163 -15.94 5.80 -8.97
N ALA A 164 -14.80 6.38 -8.57
CA ALA A 164 -14.64 7.82 -8.37
C ALA A 164 -14.28 8.60 -9.66
N SER A 165 -14.32 7.95 -10.83
CA SER A 165 -13.82 8.56 -12.07
C SER A 165 -14.66 9.76 -12.49
N ALA A 166 -15.98 9.74 -12.25
CA ALA A 166 -16.87 10.82 -12.64
C ALA A 166 -16.59 12.11 -11.87
N GLU A 167 -16.34 12.02 -10.57
CA GLU A 167 -15.97 13.13 -9.70
C GLU A 167 -14.60 13.70 -10.11
N ILE A 168 -13.63 12.84 -10.38
CA ILE A 168 -12.29 13.26 -10.83
C ILE A 168 -12.37 13.95 -12.20
N GLU A 169 -13.14 13.40 -13.14
CA GLU A 169 -13.38 14.04 -14.44
C GLU A 169 -14.05 15.40 -14.33
N GLN A 170 -14.96 15.56 -13.36
CA GLN A 170 -15.61 16.84 -13.08
C GLN A 170 -14.58 17.86 -12.54
N GLN A 171 -13.74 17.46 -11.59
CA GLN A 171 -12.65 18.31 -11.07
C GLN A 171 -11.67 18.73 -12.17
N ILE A 172 -11.32 17.82 -13.08
CA ILE A 172 -10.47 18.12 -14.23
C ILE A 172 -11.11 19.22 -15.11
N LYS A 173 -12.42 19.13 -15.38
CA LYS A 173 -13.14 20.14 -16.17
C LYS A 173 -13.16 21.50 -15.50
N GLU A 174 -13.32 21.53 -14.18
CA GLU A 174 -13.30 22.77 -13.39
C GLU A 174 -11.94 23.45 -13.43
N ILE A 175 -10.86 22.69 -13.26
CA ILE A 175 -9.48 23.19 -13.36
C ILE A 175 -9.16 23.69 -14.77
N ASP A 176 -9.59 22.94 -15.80
CA ASP A 176 -9.38 23.32 -17.20
C ASP A 176 -10.09 24.66 -17.53
N ALA A 177 -11.31 24.84 -17.03
CA ALA A 177 -12.11 26.05 -17.23
C ALA A 177 -11.62 27.27 -16.43
N ASP A 178 -10.82 27.10 -15.38
CA ASP A 178 -10.40 28.19 -14.50
C ASP A 178 -9.41 29.16 -15.18
N THR A 179 -9.86 30.35 -15.56
CA THR A 179 -8.99 31.33 -16.24
C THR A 179 -7.92 31.97 -15.34
N GLN A 180 -7.98 31.77 -14.03
CA GLN A 180 -7.04 32.35 -13.07
C GLN A 180 -5.77 31.50 -12.87
N LEU A 181 -5.82 30.21 -13.23
CA LEU A 181 -4.67 29.32 -13.13
C LEU A 181 -3.75 29.43 -14.35
N ALA A 182 -2.44 29.48 -14.09
CA ALA A 182 -1.43 29.39 -15.14
C ALA A 182 -1.51 28.02 -15.86
N LYS A 183 -1.26 28.02 -17.18
CA LYS A 183 -1.41 26.83 -18.03
C LYS A 183 -0.58 25.64 -17.54
N ASP A 184 0.69 25.87 -17.18
CA ASP A 184 1.59 24.78 -16.76
C ASP A 184 1.14 24.16 -15.42
N LEU A 185 0.56 24.96 -14.53
CA LEU A 185 -0.02 24.48 -13.27
C LEU A 185 -1.26 23.62 -13.54
N LYS A 186 -2.15 24.07 -14.43
CA LYS A 186 -3.32 23.27 -14.86
C LYS A 186 -2.90 21.93 -15.44
N ASP A 187 -1.96 21.94 -16.38
CA ASP A 187 -1.52 20.72 -17.06
C ASP A 187 -0.97 19.71 -16.04
N ARG A 188 -0.21 20.17 -15.04
CA ARG A 188 0.29 19.33 -13.95
C ARG A 188 -0.83 18.78 -13.07
N MET A 189 -1.77 19.62 -12.63
CA MET A 189 -2.91 19.19 -11.80
C MET A 189 -3.80 18.18 -12.56
N ILE A 190 -4.11 18.46 -13.82
CA ILE A 190 -4.90 17.58 -14.68
C ILE A 190 -4.18 16.26 -14.89
N SER A 191 -2.86 16.27 -15.12
CA SER A 191 -2.07 15.04 -15.27
C SER A 191 -2.11 14.20 -14.00
N SER A 192 -1.98 14.82 -12.82
CA SER A 192 -2.06 14.13 -11.53
C SER A 192 -3.44 13.49 -11.32
N LEU A 193 -4.52 14.24 -11.57
CA LEU A 193 -5.88 13.74 -11.42
C LEU A 193 -6.18 12.60 -12.41
N LYS A 194 -5.73 12.72 -13.66
CA LYS A 194 -5.89 11.65 -14.66
C LYS A 194 -5.19 10.37 -14.24
N ALA A 195 -4.03 10.46 -13.58
CA ALA A 195 -3.30 9.30 -13.11
C ALA A 195 -4.02 8.57 -11.94
N MET A 196 -4.95 9.24 -11.27
CA MET A 196 -5.84 8.65 -10.25
C MET A 196 -7.06 7.94 -10.84
N VAL A 197 -7.23 7.97 -12.17
CA VAL A 197 -8.27 7.19 -12.86
C VAL A 197 -7.61 6.01 -13.58
N PRO A 198 -8.01 4.75 -13.29
CA PRO A 198 -7.50 3.60 -14.04
C PRO A 198 -7.85 3.70 -15.53
N SER A 199 -6.96 3.19 -16.40
CA SER A 199 -7.21 3.22 -17.85
C SER A 199 -8.49 2.47 -18.22
N ALA A 200 -9.19 2.93 -19.27
CA ALA A 200 -10.42 2.29 -19.74
C ALA A 200 -10.22 0.81 -20.11
N ASN A 201 -9.04 0.48 -20.66
CA ASN A 201 -8.66 -0.89 -20.93
C ASN A 201 -8.50 -1.70 -19.65
N ASN A 202 -7.77 -1.19 -18.66
CA ASN A 202 -7.56 -1.89 -17.40
C ASN A 202 -8.90 -2.16 -16.69
N ARG A 203 -9.81 -1.17 -16.65
CA ARG A 203 -11.18 -1.36 -16.15
C ARG A 203 -11.94 -2.45 -16.91
N THR A 204 -11.79 -2.50 -18.22
CA THR A 204 -12.42 -3.53 -19.07
C THR A 204 -11.89 -4.91 -18.74
N VAL A 205 -10.57 -5.07 -18.65
CA VAL A 205 -9.91 -6.34 -18.27
C VAL A 205 -10.41 -6.83 -16.91
N ILE A 206 -10.46 -5.96 -15.90
CA ILE A 206 -10.95 -6.35 -14.57
C ILE A 206 -12.44 -6.70 -14.62
N SER A 207 -13.26 -5.93 -15.33
CA SER A 207 -14.68 -6.23 -15.52
C SER A 207 -14.92 -7.59 -16.19
N GLU A 208 -14.03 -8.01 -17.09
CA GLU A 208 -14.06 -9.36 -17.66
C GLU A 208 -13.69 -10.43 -16.63
N LEU A 209 -12.65 -10.19 -15.82
CA LEU A 209 -12.25 -11.12 -14.76
C LEU A 209 -13.31 -11.28 -13.66
N MET A 210 -14.04 -10.22 -13.32
CA MET A 210 -15.14 -10.29 -12.35
C MET A 210 -16.29 -11.20 -12.80
N LYS A 211 -16.43 -11.45 -14.12
CA LYS A 211 -17.42 -12.40 -14.66
C LYS A 211 -16.94 -13.85 -14.53
N ASP A 212 -15.64 -14.07 -14.34
CA ASP A 212 -15.03 -15.38 -14.10
C ASP A 212 -15.01 -15.66 -12.59
N THR A 213 -15.88 -16.56 -12.14
CA THR A 213 -16.00 -16.90 -10.70
C THR A 213 -14.67 -17.36 -10.09
N SER A 214 -13.77 -17.96 -10.87
CA SER A 214 -12.48 -18.43 -10.36
C SER A 214 -11.52 -17.28 -10.03
N TYR A 215 -11.71 -16.11 -10.65
CA TYR A 215 -10.89 -14.92 -10.44
C TYR A 215 -11.61 -13.85 -9.63
N LEU A 216 -12.95 -13.86 -9.58
CA LEU A 216 -13.72 -12.97 -8.71
C LEU A 216 -13.29 -13.09 -7.25
N GLU A 217 -13.11 -14.31 -6.73
CA GLU A 217 -12.66 -14.50 -5.35
C GLU A 217 -11.22 -14.00 -5.12
N LYS A 218 -10.34 -14.15 -6.11
CA LYS A 218 -8.96 -13.62 -6.03
C LYS A 218 -8.92 -12.10 -6.08
N LEU A 219 -9.80 -11.47 -6.86
CA LEU A 219 -9.94 -10.01 -6.90
C LEU A 219 -10.42 -9.46 -5.55
N LYS A 220 -11.35 -10.15 -4.87
CA LYS A 220 -11.78 -9.74 -3.52
C LYS A 220 -10.64 -9.77 -2.50
N LEU A 221 -9.64 -10.65 -2.66
CA LEU A 221 -8.45 -10.66 -1.80
C LEU A 221 -7.63 -9.36 -1.89
N LEU A 222 -7.83 -8.55 -2.93
CA LEU A 222 -7.19 -7.23 -3.06
C LEU A 222 -7.89 -6.20 -2.17
N GLY A 223 -9.22 -6.16 -2.18
CA GLY A 223 -10.03 -5.25 -1.37
C GLY A 223 -10.01 -5.56 0.14
N ASN A 224 -9.77 -6.82 0.51
CA ASN A 224 -9.69 -7.24 1.92
C ASN A 224 -8.34 -6.92 2.58
N SER A 225 -7.43 -6.21 1.91
CA SER A 225 -6.12 -5.84 2.46
C SER A 225 -6.19 -4.82 3.63
N GLY A 226 -7.39 -4.31 3.95
CA GLY A 226 -7.63 -3.36 5.05
C GLY A 226 -8.64 -3.79 6.12
N GLU A 227 -9.31 -4.94 6.00
CA GLU A 227 -10.28 -5.41 7.01
C GLU A 227 -9.74 -6.64 7.75
N VAL A 228 -9.08 -6.39 8.87
CA VAL A 228 -8.97 -7.37 9.95
C VAL A 228 -10.39 -7.57 10.47
N ASN A 229 -11.07 -8.62 10.02
CA ASN A 229 -12.32 -9.03 10.63
C ASN A 229 -11.99 -9.58 12.02
N GLU A 230 -12.27 -8.76 13.04
CA GLU A 230 -12.33 -9.14 14.45
C GLU A 230 -13.42 -10.17 14.72
#